data_AF-A0A3B0SF21-F1
#
_entry.id   AF-A0A3B0SF21-F1
#
_cell.length_a   1.000
_cell.length_b   1.000
_cell.length_c   1.000
_cell.angle_alpha   90.00
_cell.angle_beta   90.00
_cell.angle_gamma   90.00
#
_symmetry.space_group_name_H-M   'P 1'
#
loop_
_entity.id
_entity.type
_entity.pdbx_description
1 polymer ?
#
loop_
_entity_poly.entity_id
_entity_poly.type
_entity_poly.pdbx_seq_one_letter_code
_entity_poly.pdbx_strand_id
1 'polypeptide(L)' 'GVTAEIDVLSKTLPRVADVLLRQARDIDADMIVMGAYGHSRFREAIFGGATRYMLEKATVPMLMAH' A
#
# COMPACT_ATOMS: atom_id res chain seq x y z
N GLY A 1 -22.05 8.18 7.60
CA GLY A 1 -21.34 7.73 6.39
C GLY A 1 -19.90 8.19 6.47
N VAL A 2 -18.99 7.60 5.69
CA VAL A 2 -17.60 8.05 5.57
C VAL A 2 -17.44 8.68 4.19
N THR A 3 -16.73 9.81 4.11
CA THR A 3 -16.34 10.39 2.82
C THR A 3 -15.25 9.52 2.21
N ALA A 4 -15.46 9.02 1.00
CA ALA A 4 -14.49 8.18 0.29
C ALA A 4 -14.12 8.84 -1.03
N GLU A 5 -12.82 8.87 -1.31
CA GLU A 5 -12.24 9.32 -2.57
C GLU A 5 -11.51 8.15 -3.23
N ILE A 6 -11.52 8.11 -4.57
CA ILE A 6 -10.88 7.04 -5.36
C ILE A 6 -9.85 7.67 -6.28
N ASP A 7 -8.58 7.39 -6.00
CA ASP A 7 -7.46 7.82 -6.83
C ASP A 7 -6.90 6.66 -7.66
N VAL A 8 -6.76 6.88 -8.97
CA VAL A 8 -6.06 5.95 -9.88
C VAL A 8 -4.67 6.49 -10.16
N LEU A 9 -3.66 5.83 -9.61
CA LEU A 9 -2.28 6.27 -9.71
C LEU A 9 -1.55 5.55 -10.86
N SER A 10 -0.86 6.33 -11.68
CA SER A 10 0.06 5.80 -12.69
C SER A 10 1.35 5.31 -12.05
N LYS A 11 1.93 4.20 -12.54
CA LYS A 11 3.24 3.69 -12.10
C LYS A 11 4.36 4.60 -12.60
N THR A 12 4.57 5.71 -11.91
CA THR A 12 5.56 6.75 -12.25
C THR A 12 6.92 6.54 -11.58
N LEU A 13 7.02 5.55 -10.66
CA LEU A 13 8.24 5.20 -9.95
C LEU A 13 8.60 3.72 -10.16
N PRO A 14 9.86 3.32 -9.91
CA PRO A 14 10.32 1.96 -10.15
C PRO A 14 9.50 0.88 -9.44
N ARG A 15 9.06 1.16 -8.20
CA ARG A 15 8.26 0.25 -7.37
C ARG A 15 6.87 0.81 -7.16
N VAL A 16 5.86 -0.06 -7.18
CA VAL A 16 4.47 0.32 -6.81
C VAL A 16 4.43 0.90 -5.40
N ALA A 17 5.20 0.33 -4.48
CA ALA A 17 5.28 0.81 -3.11
C ALA A 17 5.83 2.24 -3.02
N ASP A 18 6.76 2.67 -3.88
CA ASP A 18 7.23 4.06 -3.88
C ASP A 18 6.11 5.03 -4.30
N VAL A 19 5.27 4.64 -5.26
CA VAL A 19 4.10 5.43 -5.68
C VAL A 19 3.09 5.54 -4.55
N LEU A 20 2.77 4.42 -3.88
CA LEU A 20 1.84 4.39 -2.76
C LEU A 20 2.33 5.22 -1.57
N LEU A 21 3.62 5.10 -1.22
CA LEU A 21 4.24 5.89 -0.15
C LEU A 21 4.36 7.37 -0.50
N ARG A 22 4.48 7.73 -1.79
CA ARG A 22 4.41 9.13 -2.21
C ARG A 22 2.99 9.65 -2.06
N GLN A 23 1.98 8.92 -2.56
CA GLN A 23 0.59 9.33 -2.41
C GLN A 23 0.19 9.51 -0.95
N ALA A 24 0.55 8.57 -0.08
CA ALA A 24 0.26 8.67 1.35
C ALA A 24 0.86 9.94 1.99
N ARG A 25 2.02 10.41 1.49
CA ARG A 25 2.61 11.69 1.91
C ARG A 25 1.92 12.89 1.26
N ASP A 26 1.59 12.80 -0.03
CA ASP A 26 0.96 13.89 -0.78
C ASP A 26 -0.44 14.24 -0.22
N ILE A 27 -1.13 13.27 0.39
CA ILE A 27 -2.44 13.47 1.04
C ILE A 27 -2.36 13.58 2.58
N ASP A 28 -1.15 13.63 3.14
CA ASP A 28 -0.91 13.62 4.60
C ASP A 28 -1.70 12.52 5.34
N ALA A 29 -1.67 11.29 4.82
CA ALA A 29 -2.41 10.16 5.38
C ALA A 29 -1.91 9.80 6.79
N ASP A 30 -2.81 9.72 7.77
CA ASP A 30 -2.48 9.31 9.15
C ASP A 30 -2.25 7.79 9.30
N MET A 31 -2.79 6.98 8.39
CA MET A 31 -2.69 5.52 8.41
C MET A 31 -2.91 4.96 7.01
N ILE A 32 -2.22 3.86 6.70
CA ILE A 32 -2.45 3.10 5.48
C ILE A 32 -3.12 1.77 5.84
N VAL A 33 -4.22 1.47 5.16
CA VAL A 33 -4.87 0.15 5.20
C VAL A 33 -4.61 -0.55 3.87
N MET A 34 -4.03 -1.75 3.92
CA MET A 34 -3.85 -2.58 2.73
C MET A 34 -4.56 -3.92 2.88
N GLY A 35 -5.30 -4.29 1.85
CA GLY A 35 -5.88 -5.63 1.73
C GLY A 35 -4.78 -6.67 1.51
N ALA A 36 -4.74 -7.70 2.36
CA ALA A 36 -3.80 -8.81 2.23
C ALA A 36 -4.32 -9.96 1.32
N TYR A 37 -5.50 -9.82 0.69
CA TYR A 37 -6.18 -10.93 0.00
C TYR A 37 -6.35 -10.70 -1.51
N GLY A 38 -6.02 -11.71 -2.33
CA GLY A 38 -6.33 -11.71 -3.78
C GLY A 38 -5.37 -12.44 -4.72
N HIS A 39 -4.17 -12.83 -4.27
CA HIS A 39 -3.28 -13.70 -5.05
C HIS A 39 -3.24 -15.11 -4.43
N SER A 40 -3.48 -16.15 -5.22
CA SER A 40 -3.64 -17.53 -4.74
C SER A 40 -2.43 -18.07 -3.91
N ARG A 41 -2.61 -18.06 -2.58
CA ARG A 41 -2.42 -19.10 -1.54
C ARG A 41 -1.04 -19.72 -1.14
N PHE A 42 0.14 -19.41 -1.69
CA PHE A 42 1.40 -20.07 -1.21
C PHE A 42 2.65 -19.23 -0.97
N ARG A 43 2.84 -18.09 -1.63
CA ARG A 43 4.08 -17.36 -1.44
C ARG A 43 3.77 -16.18 -0.47
N GLU A 44 4.23 -16.15 0.77
CA GLU A 44 4.71 -14.89 1.39
C GLU A 44 6.12 -14.55 0.92
N ALA A 45 6.66 -15.50 0.16
CA ALA A 45 7.40 -15.26 -1.07
C ALA A 45 6.58 -14.61 -2.28
N ILE A 46 5.26 -14.28 -2.18
CA ILE A 46 4.24 -13.70 -3.19
C ILE A 46 3.89 -12.35 -2.63
N PHE A 47 3.70 -12.21 -1.31
CA PHE A 47 3.53 -10.91 -0.64
C PHE A 47 4.61 -9.91 -1.09
N GLY A 48 5.74 -10.41 -1.60
CA GLY A 48 6.40 -9.81 -2.75
C GLY A 48 7.13 -8.53 -2.41
N GLY A 49 7.76 -7.92 -3.42
CA GLY A 49 8.53 -6.70 -3.21
C GLY A 49 7.68 -5.52 -2.73
N ALA A 50 6.38 -5.49 -3.01
CA ALA A 50 5.52 -4.36 -2.67
C ALA A 50 5.11 -4.34 -1.20
N THR A 51 4.39 -5.36 -0.70
CA THR A 51 3.91 -5.38 0.69
C THR A 51 5.07 -5.33 1.68
N ARG A 52 6.14 -6.09 1.42
CA ARG A 52 7.35 -6.05 2.26
C ARG A 52 7.97 -4.66 2.29
N TYR A 53 8.13 -4.03 1.14
CA TYR A 53 8.72 -2.69 1.09
C TYR A 53 7.81 -1.63 1.73
N MET A 54 6.49 -1.76 1.59
CA MET A 54 5.54 -0.91 2.30
C MET A 54 5.72 -1.03 3.81
N LEU A 55 5.77 -2.26 4.36
CA LEU A 55 6.00 -2.49 5.79
C LEU A 55 7.35 -1.95 6.26
N GLU A 56 8.40 -2.05 5.43
CA GLU A 56 9.75 -1.56 5.78
C GLU A 56 9.90 -0.03 5.68
N LYS A 57 9.11 0.65 4.84
CA LYS A 57 9.31 2.06 4.48
C LYS A 57 8.15 2.99 4.79
N ALA A 58 7.01 2.48 5.23
CA ALA A 58 5.89 3.30 5.66
C ALA A 58 6.32 4.22 6.81
N THR A 59 5.99 5.50 6.66
CA THR A 59 6.23 6.53 7.68
C THR A 59 5.04 6.70 8.62
N VAL A 60 3.94 6.01 8.34
CA VAL A 60 2.69 6.02 9.13
C VAL A 60 2.26 4.60 9.45
N PRO A 61 1.44 4.40 10.50
CA PRO A 61 0.94 3.08 10.86
C PRO A 61 0.34 2.34 9.66
N MET A 62 0.63 1.05 9.58
CA MET A 62 0.14 0.14 8.54
C MET A 62 -0.81 -0.87 9.18
N LEU A 63 -2.07 -0.89 8.73
CA LEU A 63 -3.03 -1.94 9.05
C LEU A 63 -3.17 -2.89 7.86
N MET A 64 -2.91 -4.17 8.10
CA MET A 64 -3.19 -5.22 7.12
C MET A 64 -4.60 -5.76 7.38
N ALA A 65 -5.50 -5.54 6.44
CA ALA A 65 -6.90 -5.97 6.54
C ALA A 65 -7.16 -7.18 5.63
N HIS A 66 -8.04 -8.09 6.07
CA HIS A 66 -8.52 -9.22 5.28
C HIS A 66 -9.83 -8.87 4.58
#